data_AF-A0A960L7P0-F1
#
_entry.id   AF-A0A960L7P0-F1
#
_cell.length_a   1.000
_cell.length_b   1.000
_cell.length_c   1.000
_cell.angle_alpha   90.00
_cell.angle_beta   90.00
_cell.angle_gamma   90.00
#
_symmetry.space_group_name_H-M   'P 1'
#
loop_
_entity.id
_entity.type
_entity.pdbx_description
1 polymer ?
#
loop_
_entity_poly.entity_id
_entity_poly.type
_entity_poly.pdbx_seq_one_letter_code
_entity_poly.pdbx_strand_id
1 'polypeptide(L)'
;MRTGGVLLLALVLSVPCRGQTPPPVAPEAPGGYPHLSGVEPAPAEILELGPEIRRFLDANIGLNASREARYLKLQTLVFGKHGLEITYGDSDTRTASQTFEARSGNCLSFTLLFVAMARYLGLPAYFLEVDEVLSWDHRNDIVLNNRHMFAEVELYNGFRRVDFLPGVDKSYRRVERIDTTRALAHFYNNRGAELLAAGEVEPARRYFEQAIELDPTFPSAWVNRGVAQRRAGDPQLAETSYLHALELDPLELTAASNLGALYLSLGRNEEAKPFLERADQYNRRNPFFFFRRAVRAKSVGKLVEASDELRKAIRRMPEEPLFHATLAEVLVARGELRKARQSLEQAIRLSSDFDQLDRLRRQLADLDRGR
;
A
#
# COMPACT_ATOMS: atom_id res chain seq x y z
N MET A 1 -20.21 43.78 -61.24
CA MET A 1 -20.65 42.52 -60.60
C MET A 1 -20.08 41.34 -61.37
N ARG A 2 -19.09 40.64 -60.80
CA ARG A 2 -18.87 39.18 -60.84
C ARG A 2 -17.49 38.89 -60.26
N THR A 3 -17.51 38.16 -59.17
CA THR A 3 -16.38 37.58 -58.45
C THR A 3 -15.70 36.51 -59.31
N GLY A 4 -14.38 36.59 -59.47
CA GLY A 4 -13.54 35.55 -60.05
C GLY A 4 -12.62 35.00 -58.97
N GLY A 5 -12.85 33.75 -58.57
CA GLY A 5 -12.07 33.06 -57.55
C GLY A 5 -10.68 32.67 -58.03
N VAL A 6 -9.68 32.85 -57.17
CA VAL A 6 -8.33 32.33 -57.36
C VAL A 6 -8.25 30.97 -56.66
N LEU A 7 -7.99 29.93 -57.46
CA LEU A 7 -7.74 28.56 -57.03
C LEU A 7 -6.34 28.48 -56.40
N LEU A 8 -6.24 28.22 -55.09
CA LEU A 8 -4.98 27.82 -54.46
C LEU A 8 -4.91 26.30 -54.40
N LEU A 9 -4.03 25.71 -55.21
CA LEU A 9 -3.66 24.30 -55.16
C LEU A 9 -2.74 24.08 -53.94
N ALA A 10 -3.26 23.54 -52.84
CA ALA A 10 -2.45 23.05 -51.74
C ALA A 10 -2.04 21.60 -52.02
N LEU A 11 -0.75 21.38 -52.26
CA LEU A 11 -0.14 20.06 -52.36
C LEU A 11 -0.27 19.35 -51.00
N VAL A 12 -1.09 18.28 -50.94
CA VAL A 12 -1.10 17.36 -49.80
C VAL A 12 0.05 16.37 -49.98
N LEU A 13 1.17 16.62 -49.30
CA LEU A 13 2.21 15.61 -49.13
C LEU A 13 1.72 14.60 -48.08
N SER A 14 1.26 13.45 -48.54
CA SER A 14 0.96 12.30 -47.70
C SER A 14 2.26 11.72 -47.13
N VAL A 15 2.56 12.04 -45.87
CA VAL A 15 3.59 11.32 -45.12
C VAL A 15 2.99 9.94 -44.77
N PRO A 16 3.58 8.82 -45.23
CA PRO A 16 3.09 7.51 -44.84
C PRO A 16 3.33 7.33 -43.34
N CYS A 17 2.25 7.05 -42.60
CA CYS A 17 2.34 6.58 -41.22
C CYS A 17 3.25 5.35 -41.19
N ARG A 18 4.48 5.51 -40.72
CA ARG A 18 5.26 4.38 -40.23
C ARG A 18 4.48 3.77 -39.08
N GLY A 19 4.05 2.53 -39.26
CA GLY A 19 3.41 1.75 -38.22
C GLY A 19 4.24 1.82 -36.95
N GLN A 20 3.64 2.31 -35.87
CA GLN A 20 4.18 2.07 -34.54
C GLN A 20 4.17 0.56 -34.36
N THR A 21 5.35 -0.04 -34.29
CA THR A 21 5.49 -1.42 -33.81
C THR A 21 4.80 -1.48 -32.45
N PRO A 22 3.86 -2.43 -32.22
CA PRO A 22 3.30 -2.62 -30.90
C PRO A 22 4.44 -2.79 -29.90
N PRO A 23 4.31 -2.26 -28.66
CA PRO A 23 5.34 -2.44 -27.66
C PRO A 23 5.63 -3.94 -27.50
N PRO A 24 6.91 -4.33 -27.38
CA PRO A 24 7.27 -5.73 -27.20
C PRO A 24 6.59 -6.26 -25.93
N VAL A 25 5.83 -7.34 -26.10
CA VAL A 25 5.17 -8.05 -25.00
C VAL A 25 6.25 -8.59 -24.08
N ALA A 26 6.11 -8.37 -22.77
CA ALA A 26 7.02 -8.95 -21.78
C ALA A 26 7.09 -10.48 -21.95
N PRO A 27 8.24 -11.13 -21.70
CA PRO A 27 8.38 -12.58 -21.86
C PRO A 27 7.34 -13.33 -21.02
N GLU A 28 6.80 -14.43 -21.57
CA GLU A 28 5.78 -15.25 -20.89
C GLU A 28 6.30 -15.82 -19.57
N ALA A 29 5.47 -15.76 -18.53
CA ALA A 29 5.80 -16.29 -17.22
C ALA A 29 5.96 -17.83 -17.30
N PRO A 30 7.07 -18.41 -16.81
CA PRO A 30 7.18 -19.85 -16.67
C PRO A 30 6.05 -20.37 -15.76
N GLY A 31 5.37 -21.42 -16.20
CA GLY A 31 4.26 -22.00 -15.44
C GLY A 31 4.71 -22.57 -14.10
N GLY A 32 3.99 -22.18 -13.04
CA GLY A 32 3.97 -22.84 -11.73
C GLY A 32 5.30 -22.86 -10.97
N TYR A 33 5.47 -21.92 -10.04
CA TYR A 33 6.60 -21.98 -9.11
C TYR A 33 6.26 -22.88 -7.91
N PRO A 34 7.16 -23.80 -7.52
CA PRO A 34 7.05 -24.52 -6.26
C PRO A 34 7.00 -23.52 -5.11
N HIS A 35 6.37 -23.90 -3.99
CA HIS A 35 6.56 -23.24 -2.69
C HIS A 35 8.03 -22.85 -2.51
N LEU A 36 8.28 -21.61 -2.09
CA LEU A 36 9.60 -21.01 -1.87
C LEU A 36 10.47 -21.90 -0.98
N SER A 37 11.12 -22.90 -1.57
CA SER A 37 12.01 -23.85 -0.91
C SER A 37 13.44 -23.51 -1.30
N GLY A 38 14.21 -23.02 -0.33
CA GLY A 38 15.67 -23.03 -0.39
C GLY A 38 16.32 -21.64 -0.41
N VAL A 39 16.83 -21.24 0.75
CA VAL A 39 17.69 -20.08 1.03
C VAL A 39 16.98 -18.71 1.01
N GLU A 40 17.08 -17.99 2.12
CA GLU A 40 16.68 -16.58 2.23
C GLU A 40 17.49 -15.75 1.24
N PRO A 41 16.87 -14.93 0.36
CA PRO A 41 17.62 -14.16 -0.63
C PRO A 41 18.53 -13.18 0.11
N ALA A 42 19.78 -13.05 -0.33
CA ALA A 42 20.72 -12.12 0.25
C ALA A 42 20.26 -10.66 0.03
N PRO A 43 20.67 -9.70 0.89
CA PRO A 43 20.25 -8.30 0.76
C PRO A 43 20.46 -7.69 -0.64
N ALA A 44 21.55 -8.07 -1.32
CA ALA A 44 21.87 -7.60 -2.66
C ALA A 44 20.89 -8.12 -3.74
N GLU A 45 20.38 -9.35 -3.56
CA GLU A 45 19.51 -10.03 -4.54
C GLU A 45 18.09 -9.45 -4.52
N ILE A 46 17.64 -8.87 -3.39
CA ILE A 46 16.28 -8.36 -3.22
C ILE A 46 15.94 -7.24 -4.21
N LEU A 47 16.90 -6.35 -4.49
CA LEU A 47 16.75 -5.24 -5.44
C LEU A 47 17.47 -5.48 -6.77
N GLU A 48 18.11 -6.63 -6.94
CA GLU A 48 18.82 -6.92 -8.16
C GLU A 48 17.86 -7.06 -9.34
N LEU A 49 18.22 -6.40 -10.44
CA LEU A 49 17.59 -6.62 -11.74
C LEU A 49 18.46 -7.56 -12.56
N GLY A 50 17.90 -8.71 -12.92
CA GLY A 50 18.55 -9.65 -13.83
C GLY A 50 18.80 -9.05 -15.22
N PRO A 51 19.69 -9.65 -16.04
CA PRO A 51 20.05 -9.15 -17.37
C PRO A 51 18.84 -8.97 -18.29
N GLU A 52 17.83 -9.82 -18.16
CA GLU A 52 16.63 -9.77 -19.01
C GLU A 52 15.81 -8.51 -18.78
N ILE A 53 15.62 -8.15 -17.50
CA ILE A 53 14.91 -6.95 -17.09
C ILE A 53 15.67 -5.71 -17.58
N ARG A 54 16.99 -5.69 -17.45
CA ARG A 54 17.84 -4.60 -17.94
C ARG A 54 17.69 -4.39 -19.45
N ARG A 55 17.82 -5.47 -20.25
CA ARG A 55 17.59 -5.42 -21.70
C ARG A 55 16.20 -4.92 -22.04
N PHE A 56 15.19 -5.40 -21.32
CA PHE A 56 13.80 -4.97 -21.51
C PHE A 56 13.63 -3.46 -21.24
N LEU A 57 14.21 -2.93 -20.17
CA LEU A 57 14.19 -1.50 -19.85
C LEU A 57 14.92 -0.67 -20.90
N ASP A 58 16.10 -1.12 -21.35
CA ASP A 58 16.88 -0.44 -22.38
C ASP A 58 16.14 -0.35 -23.72
N ALA A 59 15.46 -1.44 -24.12
CA ALA A 59 14.69 -1.50 -25.35
C ALA A 59 13.43 -0.62 -25.33
N ASN A 60 12.77 -0.49 -24.17
CA ASN A 60 11.46 0.18 -24.08
C ASN A 60 11.55 1.66 -23.64
N ILE A 61 12.51 1.99 -22.78
CA ILE A 61 12.61 3.33 -22.19
C ILE A 61 13.75 4.11 -22.82
N GLY A 62 14.92 3.48 -22.92
CA GLY A 62 16.16 4.05 -23.45
C GLY A 62 16.78 5.09 -22.50
N LEU A 63 18.08 4.96 -22.24
CA LEU A 63 18.81 5.85 -21.30
C LEU A 63 19.05 7.26 -21.84
N ASN A 64 18.94 7.47 -23.15
CA ASN A 64 19.21 8.78 -23.80
C ASN A 64 18.05 9.78 -23.67
N ALA A 65 16.89 9.37 -23.16
CA ALA A 65 15.75 10.26 -22.94
C ALA A 65 15.95 11.13 -21.69
N SER A 66 15.24 12.26 -21.58
CA SER A 66 15.27 13.11 -20.38
C SER A 66 14.73 12.35 -19.15
N ARG A 67 15.03 12.86 -17.95
CA ARG A 67 14.56 12.27 -16.68
C ARG A 67 13.03 12.11 -16.66
N GLU A 68 12.31 13.13 -17.08
CA GLU A 68 10.84 13.16 -17.15
C GLU A 68 10.31 12.15 -18.17
N ALA A 69 10.94 12.07 -19.34
CA ALA A 69 10.54 11.12 -20.37
C ALA A 69 10.76 9.68 -19.90
N ARG A 70 11.88 9.39 -19.23
CA ARG A 70 12.15 8.07 -18.63
C ARG A 70 11.14 7.73 -17.54
N TYR A 71 10.82 8.67 -16.66
CA TYR A 71 9.79 8.49 -15.63
C TYR A 71 8.40 8.22 -16.22
N LEU A 72 7.96 9.00 -17.22
CA LEU A 72 6.65 8.81 -17.85
C LEU A 72 6.54 7.47 -18.57
N LYS A 73 7.59 7.05 -19.28
CA LYS A 73 7.64 5.73 -19.90
C LYS A 73 7.64 4.62 -18.85
N LEU A 74 8.38 4.77 -17.75
CA LEU A 74 8.37 3.82 -16.64
C LEU A 74 6.98 3.70 -16.00
N GLN A 75 6.30 4.83 -15.75
CA GLN A 75 4.92 4.81 -15.25
C GLN A 75 3.96 4.12 -16.22
N THR A 76 4.08 4.42 -17.52
CA THR A 76 3.24 3.81 -18.56
C THR A 76 3.50 2.30 -18.64
N LEU A 77 4.75 1.87 -18.46
CA LEU A 77 5.13 0.47 -18.44
C LEU A 77 4.59 -0.27 -17.22
N VAL A 78 4.56 0.38 -16.05
CA VAL A 78 4.12 -0.28 -14.81
C VAL A 78 2.60 -0.26 -14.64
N PHE A 79 1.94 0.85 -15.00
CA PHE A 79 0.49 1.04 -14.76
C PHE A 79 -0.36 1.01 -16.05
N GLY A 80 0.26 1.03 -17.22
CA GLY A 80 -0.46 1.04 -18.49
C GLY A 80 -1.18 -0.27 -18.77
N LYS A 81 -2.31 -0.18 -19.47
CA LYS A 81 -3.17 -1.31 -19.86
C LYS A 81 -2.43 -2.42 -20.64
N HIS A 82 -1.31 -2.08 -21.28
CA HIS A 82 -0.45 -2.99 -22.06
C HIS A 82 0.99 -3.02 -21.51
N GLY A 83 1.17 -2.65 -20.24
CA GLY A 83 2.45 -2.62 -19.56
C GLY A 83 2.83 -3.99 -19.01
N LEU A 84 3.23 -4.05 -17.74
CA LEU A 84 3.60 -5.30 -17.05
C LEU A 84 2.38 -6.19 -16.69
N GLU A 85 1.15 -5.71 -16.89
CA GLU A 85 -0.10 -6.45 -16.61
C GLU A 85 -0.11 -7.12 -15.22
N ILE A 86 0.27 -6.33 -14.22
CA ILE A 86 0.55 -6.80 -12.88
C ILE A 86 -0.74 -7.18 -12.14
N THR A 87 -0.71 -8.32 -11.44
CA THR A 87 -1.77 -8.76 -10.52
C THR A 87 -1.35 -8.57 -9.07
N TYR A 88 -2.15 -7.82 -8.30
CA TYR A 88 -1.90 -7.63 -6.87
C TYR A 88 -2.28 -8.89 -6.07
N GLY A 89 -1.38 -9.35 -5.20
CA GLY A 89 -1.60 -10.46 -4.28
C GLY A 89 -1.07 -10.12 -2.88
N ASP A 90 -1.95 -10.14 -1.89
CA ASP A 90 -1.71 -9.58 -0.55
C ASP A 90 -0.66 -10.33 0.29
N SER A 91 -0.29 -11.56 -0.09
CA SER A 91 0.46 -12.50 0.75
C SER A 91 1.79 -12.98 0.16
N ASP A 92 2.22 -12.40 -0.97
CA ASP A 92 3.46 -12.80 -1.62
C ASP A 92 4.46 -11.63 -1.70
N THR A 93 5.40 -11.58 -0.75
CA THR A 93 6.53 -10.67 -0.83
C THR A 93 7.60 -11.27 -1.76
N ARG A 94 7.97 -10.59 -2.85
CA ARG A 94 8.91 -11.07 -3.87
C ARG A 94 10.08 -10.10 -4.04
N THR A 95 11.23 -10.62 -4.46
CA THR A 95 12.36 -9.75 -4.89
C THR A 95 11.97 -8.99 -6.16
N ALA A 96 12.74 -7.96 -6.53
CA ALA A 96 12.49 -7.20 -7.75
C ALA A 96 12.39 -8.12 -8.99
N SER A 97 13.36 -9.02 -9.17
CA SER A 97 13.36 -9.93 -10.32
C SER A 97 12.19 -10.92 -10.28
N GLN A 98 11.90 -11.53 -9.13
CA GLN A 98 10.76 -12.43 -8.96
C GLN A 98 9.42 -11.74 -9.25
N THR A 99 9.27 -10.47 -8.82
CA THR A 99 8.06 -9.69 -9.05
C THR A 99 7.84 -9.41 -10.54
N PHE A 100 8.92 -9.10 -11.26
CA PHE A 100 8.88 -8.85 -12.70
C PHE A 100 8.48 -10.10 -13.48
N GLU A 101 9.11 -11.24 -13.16
CA GLU A 101 8.85 -12.52 -13.82
C GLU A 101 7.43 -13.04 -13.54
N ALA A 102 7.02 -13.03 -12.27
CA ALA A 102 5.71 -13.54 -11.87
C ALA A 102 4.55 -12.58 -12.20
N ARG A 103 4.85 -11.33 -12.59
CA ARG A 103 3.89 -10.22 -12.79
C ARG A 103 2.89 -10.09 -11.64
N SER A 104 3.33 -10.43 -10.43
CA SER A 104 2.47 -10.48 -9.25
C SER A 104 3.26 -10.30 -7.96
N GLY A 105 2.58 -9.83 -6.92
CA GLY A 105 3.18 -9.50 -5.63
C GLY A 105 2.30 -8.55 -4.82
N ASN A 106 2.76 -8.21 -3.63
CA ASN A 106 2.13 -7.19 -2.80
C ASN A 106 2.72 -5.79 -3.07
N CYS A 107 2.24 -4.78 -2.34
CA CYS A 107 2.69 -3.40 -2.49
C CYS A 107 4.20 -3.24 -2.28
N LEU A 108 4.79 -4.01 -1.36
CA LEU A 108 6.22 -3.99 -1.10
C LEU A 108 7.00 -4.50 -2.31
N SER A 109 6.62 -5.64 -2.85
CA SER A 109 7.24 -6.27 -4.02
C SER A 109 7.30 -5.33 -5.22
N PHE A 110 6.18 -4.66 -5.53
CA PHE A 110 6.14 -3.67 -6.61
C PHE A 110 6.93 -2.41 -6.30
N THR A 111 6.94 -1.97 -5.04
CA THR A 111 7.76 -0.82 -4.63
C THR A 111 9.25 -1.11 -4.85
N LEU A 112 9.72 -2.30 -4.43
CA LEU A 112 11.11 -2.75 -4.63
C LEU A 112 11.46 -2.81 -6.12
N LEU A 113 10.62 -3.46 -6.92
CA LEU A 113 10.79 -3.54 -8.38
C LEU A 113 10.84 -2.13 -9.01
N PHE A 114 9.88 -1.27 -8.71
CA PHE A 114 9.81 0.07 -9.27
C PHE A 114 11.05 0.91 -8.93
N VAL A 115 11.47 0.93 -7.67
CA VAL A 115 12.66 1.68 -7.25
C VAL A 115 13.92 1.12 -7.90
N ALA A 116 14.06 -0.21 -7.99
CA ALA A 116 15.18 -0.83 -8.69
C ALA A 116 15.23 -0.43 -10.17
N MET A 117 14.11 -0.50 -10.89
CA MET A 117 14.02 -0.07 -12.30
C MET A 117 14.29 1.42 -12.47
N ALA A 118 13.74 2.26 -11.60
CA ALA A 118 13.95 3.71 -11.63
C ALA A 118 15.44 4.05 -11.42
N ARG A 119 16.09 3.44 -10.44
CA ARG A 119 17.53 3.62 -10.18
C ARG A 119 18.38 3.14 -11.35
N TYR A 120 18.06 1.99 -11.95
CA TYR A 120 18.74 1.49 -13.15
C TYR A 120 18.66 2.49 -14.32
N LEU A 121 17.50 3.14 -14.49
CA LEU A 121 17.26 4.17 -15.51
C LEU A 121 17.87 5.54 -15.15
N GLY A 122 18.69 5.63 -14.10
CA GLY A 122 19.30 6.87 -13.64
C GLY A 122 18.30 7.90 -13.12
N LEU A 123 17.16 7.45 -12.57
CA LEU A 123 16.22 8.29 -11.85
C LEU A 123 16.57 8.28 -10.35
N PRO A 124 16.68 9.43 -9.67
CA PRO A 124 16.82 9.45 -8.21
C PRO A 124 15.50 8.99 -7.58
N ALA A 125 15.50 7.77 -7.06
CA ALA A 125 14.32 7.13 -6.48
C ALA A 125 14.57 6.67 -5.04
N TYR A 126 13.60 6.97 -4.19
CA TYR A 126 13.65 6.82 -2.74
C TYR A 126 12.47 5.96 -2.27
N PHE A 127 12.69 5.28 -1.15
CA PHE A 127 11.62 4.59 -0.43
C PHE A 127 10.99 5.54 0.57
N LEU A 128 9.67 5.49 0.67
CA LEU A 128 8.88 6.15 1.69
C LEU A 128 8.19 5.10 2.55
N GLU A 129 8.36 5.21 3.85
CA GLU A 129 7.63 4.44 4.87
C GLU A 129 6.46 5.27 5.37
N VAL A 130 5.34 4.62 5.68
CA VAL A 130 4.21 5.25 6.36
C VAL A 130 3.79 4.50 7.60
N ASP A 131 3.38 5.29 8.59
CA ASP A 131 2.75 4.75 9.78
C ASP A 131 1.33 4.28 9.44
N GLU A 132 1.09 3.00 9.70
CA GLU A 132 -0.22 2.31 9.71
C GLU A 132 -1.05 2.33 8.40
N VAL A 133 -0.99 1.22 7.66
CA VAL A 133 -2.21 0.59 7.13
C VAL A 133 -2.58 -0.48 8.15
N LEU A 134 -3.57 -0.22 9.00
CA LEU A 134 -3.99 -1.15 10.05
C LEU A 134 -4.64 -2.40 9.44
N SER A 135 -3.84 -3.34 8.96
CA SER A 135 -4.25 -4.71 8.69
C SER A 135 -4.18 -5.50 10.00
N TRP A 136 -5.23 -5.39 10.81
CA TRP A 136 -5.42 -6.34 11.89
C TRP A 136 -5.82 -7.68 11.25
N ASP A 137 -4.85 -8.53 10.90
CA ASP A 137 -5.19 -9.93 10.64
C ASP A 137 -5.48 -10.59 12.00
N HIS A 138 -6.74 -10.51 12.42
CA HIS A 138 -7.23 -11.18 13.62
C HIS A 138 -7.36 -12.67 13.32
N ARG A 139 -6.24 -13.39 13.27
CA ARG A 139 -6.22 -14.85 13.30
C ARG A 139 -5.50 -15.28 14.58
N ASN A 140 -6.27 -15.80 15.53
CA ASN A 140 -5.80 -16.45 16.76
C ASN A 140 -5.10 -15.50 17.77
N ASP A 141 -5.75 -14.40 18.17
CA ASP A 141 -5.35 -13.49 19.29
C ASP A 141 -4.00 -12.76 19.17
N ILE A 142 -3.44 -12.68 17.95
CA ILE A 142 -2.10 -12.16 17.70
C ILE A 142 -2.12 -11.17 16.54
N VAL A 143 -1.50 -9.99 16.74
CA VAL A 143 -1.50 -8.89 15.76
C VAL A 143 -0.10 -8.72 15.20
N LEU A 144 0.05 -8.93 13.89
CA LEU A 144 1.29 -8.65 13.17
C LEU A 144 1.33 -7.17 12.74
N ASN A 145 2.54 -6.62 12.66
CA ASN A 145 2.78 -5.27 12.18
C ASN A 145 3.58 -5.30 10.88
N ASN A 146 2.90 -5.08 9.76
CA ASN A 146 3.54 -4.84 8.47
C ASN A 146 3.21 -3.41 8.06
N ARG A 147 4.24 -2.55 8.06
CA ARG A 147 4.11 -1.18 7.61
C ARG A 147 4.09 -1.12 6.09
N HIS A 148 3.42 -0.10 5.54
CA HIS A 148 3.33 0.10 4.10
C HIS A 148 4.49 0.95 3.60
N MET A 149 4.96 0.64 2.40
CA MET A 149 6.00 1.41 1.71
C MET A 149 5.56 1.76 0.31
N PHE A 150 6.01 2.91 -0.17
CA PHE A 150 5.86 3.31 -1.56
C PHE A 150 7.07 4.11 -2.06
N ALA A 151 7.11 4.42 -3.34
CA ALA A 151 8.25 5.06 -3.97
C ALA A 151 8.08 6.57 -4.13
N GLU A 152 9.19 7.30 -4.12
CA GLU A 152 9.25 8.71 -4.53
C GLU A 152 10.38 8.91 -5.54
N VAL A 153 10.11 9.60 -6.63
CA VAL A 153 11.08 9.92 -7.69
C VAL A 153 11.28 11.42 -7.75
N GLU A 154 12.53 11.85 -7.76
CA GLU A 154 12.89 13.26 -7.97
C GLU A 154 12.95 13.62 -9.45
N LEU A 155 12.15 14.60 -9.87
CA LEU A 155 12.15 15.19 -11.20
C LEU A 155 12.56 16.67 -11.12
N TYR A 156 12.77 17.34 -12.26
CA TYR A 156 13.19 18.75 -12.23
C TYR A 156 12.18 19.68 -11.54
N ASN A 157 10.88 19.37 -11.60
CA ASN A 157 9.81 20.16 -10.99
C ASN A 157 9.33 19.59 -9.65
N GLY A 158 10.19 18.88 -8.94
CA GLY A 158 9.92 18.33 -7.62
C GLY A 158 9.72 16.82 -7.62
N PHE A 159 9.02 16.32 -6.60
CA PHE A 159 8.92 14.89 -6.35
C PHE A 159 7.62 14.30 -6.92
N ARG A 160 7.67 13.02 -7.28
CA ARG A 160 6.51 12.22 -7.67
C ARG A 160 6.43 10.97 -6.82
N ARG A 161 5.31 10.83 -6.11
CA ARG A 161 5.02 9.66 -5.27
C ARG A 161 4.30 8.60 -6.10
N VAL A 162 4.73 7.36 -5.96
CA VAL A 162 4.22 6.20 -6.69
C VAL A 162 3.87 5.13 -5.67
N ASP A 163 2.57 4.94 -5.46
CA ASP A 163 2.03 4.07 -4.42
C ASP A 163 1.16 2.98 -5.02
N PHE A 164 1.56 1.74 -4.74
CA PHE A 164 1.05 0.49 -5.30
C PHE A 164 -0.07 -0.13 -4.48
N LEU A 165 -0.52 0.50 -3.40
CA LEU A 165 -1.66 0.00 -2.62
C LEU A 165 -2.98 0.30 -3.37
N PRO A 166 -3.75 -0.74 -3.80
CA PRO A 166 -5.00 -0.53 -4.53
C PRO A 166 -6.14 -0.17 -3.57
N GLY A 167 -7.06 0.70 -4.01
CA GLY A 167 -8.36 0.89 -3.35
C GLY A 167 -8.34 1.48 -1.94
N VAL A 168 -7.21 1.99 -1.46
CA VAL A 168 -7.08 2.67 -0.16
C VAL A 168 -6.95 4.17 -0.39
N ASP A 169 -7.71 4.96 0.37
CA ASP A 169 -7.54 6.41 0.40
C ASP A 169 -6.23 6.75 1.13
N LYS A 170 -5.36 7.51 0.47
CA LYS A 170 -3.93 7.65 0.78
C LYS A 170 -3.66 8.78 1.77
N SER A 171 -4.50 8.89 2.80
CA SER A 171 -4.37 9.88 3.87
C SER A 171 -3.33 9.43 4.90
N TYR A 172 -2.07 9.33 4.48
CA TYR A 172 -0.97 8.96 5.38
C TYR A 172 -0.68 10.10 6.34
N ARG A 173 -0.72 9.81 7.65
CA ARG A 173 -0.46 10.81 8.70
C ARG A 173 1.01 11.18 8.80
N ARG A 174 1.89 10.18 8.64
CA ARG A 174 3.34 10.32 8.65
C ARG A 174 3.90 9.59 7.44
N VAL A 175 4.76 10.27 6.71
CA VAL A 175 5.47 9.75 5.54
C VAL A 175 6.93 10.10 5.73
N GLU A 176 7.80 9.10 5.76
CA GLU A 176 9.22 9.28 6.03
C GLU A 176 10.05 8.69 4.90
N ARG A 177 11.09 9.42 4.48
CA ARG A 177 12.10 8.83 3.61
C ARG A 177 12.97 7.90 4.43
N ILE A 178 13.13 6.70 3.92
CA ILE A 178 13.96 5.66 4.53
C ILE A 178 15.07 5.27 3.57
N ASP A 179 16.15 4.73 4.12
CA ASP A 179 17.25 4.21 3.32
C ASP A 179 16.94 2.81 2.74
N THR A 180 17.89 2.28 1.97
CA THR A 180 17.73 0.95 1.38
C THR A 180 17.78 -0.14 2.45
N THR A 181 18.54 0.04 3.53
CA THR A 181 18.67 -0.95 4.60
C THR A 181 17.34 -1.16 5.32
N ARG A 182 16.64 -0.08 5.71
CA ARG A 182 15.28 -0.16 6.26
C ARG A 182 14.31 -0.81 5.26
N ALA A 183 14.38 -0.45 3.97
CA ALA A 183 13.51 -1.06 2.95
C ALA A 183 13.73 -2.58 2.80
N LEU A 184 14.97 -3.06 2.92
CA LEU A 184 15.27 -4.49 2.97
C LEU A 184 14.78 -5.13 4.27
N ALA A 185 14.90 -4.45 5.41
CA ALA A 185 14.33 -4.93 6.67
C ALA A 185 12.80 -5.14 6.58
N HIS A 186 12.07 -4.25 5.89
CA HIS A 186 10.65 -4.48 5.58
C HIS A 186 10.42 -5.74 4.74
N PHE A 187 11.29 -6.05 3.77
CA PHE A 187 11.19 -7.27 2.97
C PHE A 187 11.28 -8.51 3.85
N TYR A 188 12.31 -8.61 4.68
CA TYR A 188 12.46 -9.76 5.58
C TYR A 188 11.34 -9.82 6.62
N ASN A 189 10.92 -8.67 7.17
CA ASN A 189 9.79 -8.60 8.09
C ASN A 189 8.48 -9.14 7.46
N ASN A 190 8.15 -8.73 6.24
CA ASN A 190 6.93 -9.20 5.59
C ASN A 190 6.99 -10.69 5.26
N ARG A 191 8.14 -11.19 4.79
CA ARG A 191 8.38 -12.63 4.58
C ARG A 191 8.19 -13.44 5.87
N GLY A 192 8.75 -12.95 6.97
CA GLY A 192 8.57 -13.58 8.29
C GLY A 192 7.10 -13.58 8.71
N ALA A 193 6.38 -12.48 8.49
CA ALA A 193 4.96 -12.38 8.80
C ALA A 193 4.11 -13.36 7.96
N GLU A 194 4.42 -13.51 6.67
CA GLU A 194 3.77 -14.47 5.75
C GLU A 194 3.97 -15.92 6.22
N LEU A 195 5.21 -16.31 6.53
CA LEU A 195 5.54 -17.63 7.06
C LEU A 195 4.87 -17.89 8.41
N LEU A 196 4.85 -16.88 9.29
CA LEU A 196 4.20 -17.03 10.58
C LEU A 196 2.68 -17.19 10.41
N ALA A 197 2.05 -16.47 9.47
CA ALA A 197 0.64 -16.65 9.13
C ALA A 197 0.36 -18.05 8.58
N ALA A 198 1.31 -18.67 7.87
CA ALA A 198 1.26 -20.06 7.43
C ALA A 198 1.54 -21.09 8.54
N GLY A 199 1.90 -20.64 9.75
CA GLY A 199 2.22 -21.50 10.90
C GLY A 199 3.69 -21.93 10.97
N GLU A 200 4.54 -21.45 10.08
CA GLU A 200 5.97 -21.77 10.01
C GLU A 200 6.78 -20.86 10.94
N VAL A 201 6.74 -21.16 12.24
CA VAL A 201 7.34 -20.31 13.29
C VAL A 201 8.86 -20.17 13.16
N GLU A 202 9.60 -21.26 13.03
CA GLU A 202 11.07 -21.23 13.01
C GLU A 202 11.65 -20.55 11.74
N PRO A 203 11.13 -20.80 10.52
CA PRO A 203 11.47 -19.98 9.37
C PRO A 203 11.15 -18.49 9.56
N ALA A 204 9.98 -18.16 10.11
CA ALA A 204 9.60 -16.77 10.36
C ALA A 204 10.58 -16.05 11.31
N ARG A 205 11.05 -16.73 12.36
CA ARG A 205 12.04 -16.18 13.30
C ARG A 205 13.32 -15.75 12.61
N ARG A 206 13.86 -16.57 11.70
CA ARG A 206 15.09 -16.25 10.94
C ARG A 206 14.92 -14.99 10.09
N TYR A 207 13.78 -14.85 9.43
CA TYR A 207 13.43 -13.64 8.69
C TYR A 207 13.34 -12.40 9.59
N PHE A 208 12.72 -12.51 10.77
CA PHE A 208 12.69 -11.37 11.71
C PHE A 208 14.08 -11.03 12.26
N GLU A 209 14.94 -12.02 12.49
CA GLU A 209 16.32 -11.82 12.92
C GLU A 209 17.14 -11.11 11.84
N GLN A 210 17.00 -11.47 10.57
CA GLN A 210 17.62 -10.75 9.45
C GLN A 210 17.12 -9.31 9.31
N ALA A 211 15.81 -9.08 9.51
CA ALA A 211 15.25 -7.73 9.50
C ALA A 211 15.89 -6.85 10.60
N ILE A 212 16.06 -7.40 11.81
CA ILE A 212 16.67 -6.72 12.95
C ILE A 212 18.18 -6.54 12.78
N GLU A 213 18.88 -7.51 12.19
CA GLU A 213 20.31 -7.40 11.90
C GLU A 213 20.60 -6.27 10.90
N LEU A 214 19.74 -6.13 9.88
CA LEU A 214 19.83 -5.03 8.93
C LEU A 214 19.45 -3.70 9.56
N ASP A 215 18.33 -3.64 10.29
CA ASP A 215 17.91 -2.42 10.98
C ASP A 215 17.43 -2.71 12.41
N PRO A 216 18.33 -2.57 13.40
CA PRO A 216 17.98 -2.75 14.80
C PRO A 216 16.98 -1.73 15.32
N THR A 217 16.78 -0.61 14.61
CA THR A 217 15.87 0.48 14.99
C THR A 217 14.47 0.31 14.40
N PHE A 218 14.17 -0.82 13.76
CA PHE A 218 12.87 -1.08 13.12
C PHE A 218 11.85 -1.69 14.10
N PRO A 219 10.89 -0.91 14.65
CA PRO A 219 10.03 -1.41 15.73
C PRO A 219 9.14 -2.58 15.30
N SER A 220 8.66 -2.58 14.05
CA SER A 220 7.78 -3.65 13.55
C SER A 220 8.45 -5.01 13.49
N ALA A 221 9.76 -5.08 13.19
CA ALA A 221 10.50 -6.34 13.23
C ALA A 221 10.60 -6.90 14.65
N TRP A 222 10.80 -6.04 15.65
CA TRP A 222 10.77 -6.43 17.07
C TRP A 222 9.38 -6.88 17.52
N VAL A 223 8.32 -6.19 17.09
CA VAL A 223 6.94 -6.63 17.34
C VAL A 223 6.71 -8.03 16.77
N ASN A 224 7.06 -8.26 15.50
CA ASN A 224 6.78 -9.53 14.86
C ASN A 224 7.66 -10.69 15.38
N ARG A 225 8.90 -10.39 15.80
CA ARG A 225 9.73 -11.34 16.57
C ARG A 225 9.07 -11.73 17.89
N GLY A 226 8.55 -10.77 18.65
CA GLY A 226 7.83 -11.04 19.89
C GLY A 226 6.59 -11.90 19.67
N VAL A 227 5.89 -11.66 18.56
CA VAL A 227 4.75 -12.47 18.12
C VAL A 227 5.18 -13.91 17.81
N ALA A 228 6.28 -14.11 17.09
CA ALA A 228 6.82 -15.44 16.82
C ALA A 228 7.25 -16.18 18.10
N GLN A 229 7.93 -15.49 19.02
CA GLN A 229 8.35 -16.04 20.32
C GLN A 229 7.15 -16.46 21.18
N ARG A 230 6.09 -15.64 21.22
CA ARG A 230 4.85 -16.00 21.92
C ARG A 230 4.21 -17.26 21.33
N ARG A 231 4.25 -17.44 20.00
CA ARG A 231 3.77 -18.66 19.33
C ARG A 231 4.65 -19.88 19.59
N ALA A 232 5.95 -19.67 19.75
CA ALA A 232 6.90 -20.71 20.12
C ALA A 232 6.77 -21.17 21.59
N GLY A 233 5.97 -20.46 22.41
CA GLY A 233 5.81 -20.76 23.83
C GLY A 233 6.82 -20.05 24.74
N ASP A 234 7.48 -18.99 24.25
CA ASP A 234 8.51 -18.23 24.97
C ASP A 234 7.99 -16.83 25.39
N PRO A 235 7.05 -16.71 26.36
CA PRO A 235 6.42 -15.44 26.71
C PRO A 235 7.40 -14.40 27.27
N GLN A 236 8.47 -14.80 27.96
CA GLN A 236 9.48 -13.87 28.50
C GLN A 236 10.32 -13.21 27.40
N LEU A 237 10.66 -13.97 26.35
CA LEU A 237 11.34 -13.40 25.19
C LEU A 237 10.41 -12.48 24.41
N ALA A 238 9.14 -12.86 24.27
CA ALA A 238 8.12 -12.02 23.64
C ALA A 238 7.96 -10.68 24.37
N GLU A 239 7.85 -10.69 25.70
CA GLU A 239 7.80 -9.49 26.55
C GLU A 239 9.00 -8.58 26.27
N THR A 240 10.21 -9.13 26.24
CA THR A 240 11.44 -8.39 25.96
C THR A 240 11.41 -7.73 24.57
N SER A 241 10.98 -8.46 23.54
CA SER A 241 10.89 -7.93 22.17
C SER A 241 9.83 -6.82 22.05
N TYR A 242 8.67 -6.96 22.71
CA TYR A 242 7.64 -5.92 22.70
C TYR A 242 8.07 -4.66 23.45
N LEU A 243 8.72 -4.82 24.61
CA LEU A 243 9.25 -3.69 25.37
C LEU A 243 10.30 -2.94 24.55
N HIS A 244 11.20 -3.64 23.86
CA HIS A 244 12.19 -2.99 23.01
C HIS A 244 11.56 -2.25 21.82
N ALA A 245 10.52 -2.81 21.20
CA ALA A 245 9.76 -2.09 20.18
C ALA A 245 9.16 -0.77 20.72
N LEU A 246 8.66 -0.77 21.95
CA LEU A 246 8.12 0.43 22.63
C LEU A 246 9.20 1.40 23.11
N GLU A 247 10.43 0.94 23.35
CA GLU A 247 11.58 1.81 23.59
C GLU A 247 11.96 2.59 22.32
N LEU A 248 11.96 1.91 21.16
CA LEU A 248 12.27 2.50 19.86
C LEU A 248 11.17 3.46 19.39
N ASP A 249 9.91 3.04 19.48
CA ASP A 249 8.75 3.86 19.19
C ASP A 249 7.71 3.68 20.28
N PRO A 250 7.63 4.62 21.24
CA PRO A 250 6.61 4.56 22.26
C PRO A 250 5.22 4.47 21.65
N LEU A 251 4.95 5.16 20.54
CA LEU A 251 3.62 5.20 19.93
C LEU A 251 3.26 3.91 19.17
N GLU A 252 4.12 2.88 19.14
CA GLU A 252 3.86 1.62 18.46
C GLU A 252 2.74 0.82 19.14
N LEU A 253 1.52 0.98 18.63
CA LEU A 253 0.32 0.43 19.25
C LEU A 253 0.22 -1.07 19.11
N THR A 254 0.83 -1.65 18.08
CA THR A 254 0.82 -3.10 17.90
C THR A 254 1.64 -3.75 19.01
N ALA A 255 2.79 -3.16 19.36
CA ALA A 255 3.58 -3.59 20.51
C ALA A 255 2.79 -3.47 21.82
N ALA A 256 2.18 -2.31 22.07
CA ALA A 256 1.37 -2.09 23.28
C ALA A 256 0.19 -3.09 23.37
N SER A 257 -0.51 -3.32 22.27
CA SER A 257 -1.65 -4.24 22.22
C SER A 257 -1.21 -5.69 22.48
N ASN A 258 -0.13 -6.13 21.83
CA ASN A 258 0.40 -7.49 22.01
C ASN A 258 0.95 -7.70 23.42
N LEU A 259 1.63 -6.71 24.00
CA LEU A 259 2.15 -6.76 25.37
C LEU A 259 1.02 -6.79 26.40
N GLY A 260 -0.01 -5.95 26.23
CA GLY A 260 -1.20 -5.98 27.08
C GLY A 260 -1.92 -7.34 27.02
N ALA A 261 -2.08 -7.91 25.82
CA ALA A 261 -2.66 -9.24 25.65
C ALA A 261 -1.80 -10.35 26.28
N LEU A 262 -0.47 -10.25 26.16
CA LEU A 262 0.46 -11.17 26.81
C LEU A 262 0.30 -11.12 28.34
N TYR A 263 0.29 -9.94 28.94
CA TYR A 263 0.11 -9.81 30.39
C TYR A 263 -1.24 -10.35 30.88
N LEU A 264 -2.34 -10.11 30.15
CA LEU A 264 -3.63 -10.74 30.47
C LEU A 264 -3.54 -12.27 30.45
N SER A 265 -2.87 -12.84 29.43
CA SER A 265 -2.71 -14.29 29.32
C SER A 265 -1.87 -14.90 30.44
N LEU A 266 -1.00 -14.11 31.06
CA LEU A 266 -0.18 -14.48 32.21
C LEU A 266 -0.85 -14.14 33.56
N GLY A 267 -2.07 -13.61 33.57
CA GLY A 267 -2.77 -13.18 34.78
C GLY A 267 -2.24 -11.87 35.40
N ARG A 268 -1.31 -11.16 34.73
CA ARG A 268 -0.70 -9.89 35.16
C ARG A 268 -1.59 -8.70 34.79
N ASN A 269 -2.82 -8.69 35.31
CA ASN A 269 -3.86 -7.71 34.90
C ASN A 269 -3.49 -6.26 35.16
N GLU A 270 -2.84 -5.95 36.30
CA GLU A 270 -2.43 -4.59 36.64
C GLU A 270 -1.37 -4.05 35.68
N GLU A 271 -0.49 -4.93 35.18
CA GLU A 271 0.55 -4.56 34.23
C GLU A 271 0.01 -4.41 32.80
N ALA A 272 -1.02 -5.18 32.45
CA ALA A 272 -1.70 -5.06 31.16
C ALA A 272 -2.40 -3.70 31.00
N LYS A 273 -2.97 -3.18 32.10
CA LYS A 273 -3.83 -1.99 32.11
C LYS A 273 -3.26 -0.77 31.37
N PRO A 274 -2.04 -0.26 31.66
CA PRO A 274 -1.51 0.92 30.97
C PRO A 274 -1.38 0.73 29.45
N PHE A 275 -1.02 -0.47 28.99
CA PHE A 275 -0.86 -0.74 27.56
C PHE A 275 -2.20 -0.84 26.84
N LEU A 276 -3.19 -1.47 27.47
CA LEU A 276 -4.55 -1.56 26.94
C LEU A 276 -5.24 -0.19 26.90
N GLU A 277 -5.08 0.62 27.96
CA GLU A 277 -5.60 1.99 28.04
C GLU A 277 -4.98 2.88 26.95
N ARG A 278 -3.69 2.72 26.68
CA ARG A 278 -3.01 3.44 25.59
C ARG A 278 -3.56 3.08 24.22
N ALA A 279 -3.71 1.79 23.94
CA ALA A 279 -4.27 1.30 22.69
C ALA A 279 -5.72 1.80 22.50
N ASP A 280 -6.54 1.74 23.55
CA ASP A 280 -7.91 2.27 23.54
C ASP A 280 -7.94 3.79 23.35
N GLN A 281 -7.06 4.54 24.03
CA GLN A 281 -6.98 5.99 23.89
C GLN A 281 -6.61 6.41 22.45
N TYR A 282 -5.65 5.73 21.83
CA TYR A 282 -5.31 5.99 20.44
C TYR A 282 -6.50 5.69 19.51
N ASN A 283 -7.10 4.52 19.65
CA ASN A 283 -8.26 4.11 18.85
C ASN A 283 -9.42 5.10 18.99
N ARG A 284 -9.66 5.63 20.21
CA ARG A 284 -10.69 6.64 20.46
C ARG A 284 -10.43 7.98 19.78
N ARG A 285 -9.17 8.33 19.54
CA ARG A 285 -8.77 9.58 18.88
C ARG A 285 -8.64 9.43 17.37
N ASN A 286 -8.33 8.23 16.87
CA ASN A 286 -8.10 7.98 15.45
C ASN A 286 -9.41 7.94 14.65
N PRO A 287 -9.71 8.91 13.76
CA PRO A 287 -10.91 8.87 12.93
C PRO A 287 -10.97 7.64 12.01
N PHE A 288 -9.83 7.19 11.49
CA PHE A 288 -9.74 6.04 10.59
C PHE A 288 -9.99 4.70 11.31
N PHE A 289 -9.84 4.64 12.63
CA PHE A 289 -10.27 3.48 13.43
C PHE A 289 -11.78 3.27 13.33
N PHE A 290 -12.55 4.33 13.55
CA PHE A 290 -14.01 4.29 13.40
C PHE A 290 -14.41 4.04 11.95
N PHE A 291 -13.71 4.65 10.99
CA PHE A 291 -13.96 4.40 9.56
C PHE A 291 -13.81 2.92 9.19
N ARG A 292 -12.71 2.27 9.59
CA ARG A 292 -12.51 0.83 9.31
C ARG A 292 -13.56 -0.05 9.97
N ARG A 293 -13.94 0.25 11.22
CA ARG A 293 -15.06 -0.44 11.89
C ARG A 293 -16.35 -0.29 11.10
N ALA A 294 -16.61 0.89 10.55
CA ALA A 294 -17.77 1.13 9.72
C ALA A 294 -17.75 0.33 8.41
N VAL A 295 -16.60 0.29 7.72
CA VAL A 295 -16.43 -0.50 6.49
C VAL A 295 -16.65 -1.98 6.76
N ARG A 296 -16.11 -2.53 7.86
CA ARG A 296 -16.35 -3.91 8.28
C ARG A 296 -17.82 -4.15 8.63
N ALA A 297 -18.45 -3.26 9.38
CA ALA A 297 -19.88 -3.37 9.70
C ALA A 297 -20.75 -3.34 8.43
N LYS A 298 -20.41 -2.48 7.46
CA LYS A 298 -21.06 -2.41 6.15
C LYS A 298 -20.90 -3.73 5.38
N SER A 299 -19.69 -4.32 5.32
CA SER A 299 -19.45 -5.55 4.57
C SER A 299 -20.21 -6.77 5.11
N VAL A 300 -20.53 -6.78 6.41
CA VAL A 300 -21.38 -7.82 7.04
C VAL A 300 -22.85 -7.41 7.17
N GLY A 301 -23.28 -6.34 6.48
CA GLY A 301 -24.69 -5.90 6.45
C GLY A 301 -25.20 -5.19 7.70
N LYS A 302 -24.34 -4.89 8.69
CA LYS A 302 -24.70 -4.14 9.90
C LYS A 302 -24.72 -2.64 9.63
N LEU A 303 -25.67 -2.19 8.81
CA LEU A 303 -25.74 -0.81 8.30
C LEU A 303 -25.98 0.24 9.39
N VAL A 304 -26.65 -0.11 10.49
CA VAL A 304 -26.84 0.81 11.63
C VAL A 304 -25.52 1.12 12.31
N GLU A 305 -24.81 0.06 12.72
CA GLU A 305 -23.47 0.16 13.30
C GLU A 305 -22.51 0.92 12.37
N ALA A 306 -22.51 0.59 11.07
CA ALA A 306 -21.68 1.26 10.08
C ALA A 306 -21.89 2.79 10.08
N SER A 307 -23.15 3.24 10.08
CA SER A 307 -23.45 4.68 10.09
C SER A 307 -23.00 5.39 11.37
N ASP A 308 -23.08 4.71 12.52
CA ASP A 308 -22.72 5.29 13.81
C ASP A 308 -21.21 5.41 13.97
N GLU A 309 -20.48 4.40 13.50
CA GLU A 309 -19.03 4.43 13.38
C GLU A 309 -18.56 5.52 12.40
N LEU A 310 -19.21 5.68 11.23
CA LEU A 310 -18.91 6.79 10.30
C LEU A 310 -19.15 8.16 10.93
N ARG A 311 -20.24 8.34 11.69
CA ARG A 311 -20.47 9.59 12.45
C ARG A 311 -19.40 9.83 13.50
N LYS A 312 -18.86 8.79 14.14
CA LYS A 312 -17.72 8.92 15.05
C LYS A 312 -16.46 9.37 14.31
N ALA A 313 -16.19 8.83 13.12
CA ALA A 313 -15.08 9.26 12.26
C ALA A 313 -15.22 10.74 11.86
N ILE A 314 -16.39 11.13 11.33
CA ILE A 314 -16.70 12.51 10.90
C ILE A 314 -16.58 13.51 12.05
N ARG A 315 -17.00 13.16 13.28
CA ARG A 315 -16.85 14.06 14.44
C ARG A 315 -15.39 14.38 14.76
N ARG A 316 -14.45 13.53 14.35
CA ARG A 316 -13.01 13.66 14.66
C ARG A 316 -12.22 14.31 13.54
N MET A 317 -12.67 14.11 12.30
CA MET A 317 -12.07 14.68 11.09
C MET A 317 -13.21 14.97 10.11
N PRO A 318 -13.91 16.11 10.27
CA PRO A 318 -15.09 16.47 9.49
C PRO A 318 -14.76 16.84 8.04
N GLU A 319 -13.52 17.16 7.72
CA GLU A 319 -13.05 17.56 6.40
C GLU A 319 -12.68 16.40 5.47
N GLU A 320 -12.65 15.17 5.96
CA GLU A 320 -12.29 13.98 5.16
C GLU A 320 -13.43 13.56 4.21
N PRO A 321 -13.30 13.77 2.88
CA PRO A 321 -14.38 13.47 1.92
C PRO A 321 -14.82 12.01 1.94
N LEU A 322 -13.89 11.08 2.18
CA LEU A 322 -14.14 9.65 2.16
C LEU A 322 -15.20 9.22 3.19
N PHE A 323 -15.17 9.83 4.38
CA PHE A 323 -16.11 9.48 5.45
C PHE A 323 -17.53 9.88 5.08
N HIS A 324 -17.69 11.03 4.43
CA HIS A 324 -18.99 11.51 3.96
C HIS A 324 -19.50 10.68 2.78
N ALA A 325 -18.63 10.35 1.82
CA ALA A 325 -18.98 9.49 0.67
C ALA A 325 -19.44 8.10 1.15
N THR A 326 -18.68 7.48 2.04
CA THR A 326 -19.01 6.15 2.58
C THR A 326 -20.29 6.18 3.43
N LEU A 327 -20.52 7.27 4.18
CA LEU A 327 -21.77 7.47 4.92
C LEU A 327 -22.96 7.60 3.97
N ALA A 328 -22.81 8.31 2.86
CA ALA A 328 -23.85 8.40 1.85
C ALA A 328 -24.25 7.02 1.32
N GLU A 329 -23.26 6.18 0.96
CA GLU A 329 -23.50 4.81 0.49
C GLU A 329 -24.26 3.95 1.53
N VAL A 330 -23.84 4.00 2.80
CA VAL A 330 -24.50 3.27 3.89
C VAL A 330 -25.94 3.76 4.08
N LEU A 331 -26.18 5.07 3.94
CA LEU A 331 -27.52 5.66 4.06
C LEU A 331 -28.42 5.30 2.87
N VAL A 332 -27.88 5.20 1.65
CA VAL A 332 -28.61 4.67 0.49
C VAL A 332 -29.05 3.23 0.75
N ALA A 333 -28.14 2.38 1.22
CA ALA A 333 -28.45 0.98 1.53
C ALA A 333 -29.52 0.83 2.64
N ARG A 334 -29.71 1.85 3.47
CA ARG A 334 -30.76 1.93 4.50
C ARG A 334 -32.06 2.58 4.02
N GLY A 335 -32.13 3.07 2.78
CA GLY A 335 -33.27 3.83 2.26
C GLY A 335 -33.36 5.27 2.78
N GLU A 336 -32.34 5.78 3.47
CA GLU A 336 -32.33 7.15 4.03
C GLU A 336 -31.85 8.18 3.00
N LEU A 337 -32.53 8.24 1.84
CA LEU A 337 -32.08 8.96 0.64
C LEU A 337 -31.83 10.46 0.87
N ARG A 338 -32.63 11.12 1.70
CA ARG A 338 -32.43 12.55 2.01
C ARG A 338 -31.11 12.79 2.74
N LYS A 339 -30.77 11.95 3.72
CA LYS A 339 -29.51 12.08 4.46
C LYS A 339 -28.33 11.65 3.60
N ALA A 340 -28.50 10.61 2.79
CA ALA A 340 -27.49 10.17 1.82
C ALA A 340 -27.09 11.32 0.89
N ARG A 341 -28.08 12.04 0.35
CA ARG A 341 -27.84 13.24 -0.48
C ARG A 341 -26.96 14.27 0.22
N GLN A 342 -27.32 14.63 1.46
CA GLN A 342 -26.57 15.64 2.23
C GLN A 342 -25.12 15.22 2.47
N SER A 343 -24.89 13.96 2.83
CA SER A 343 -23.53 13.42 3.00
C SER A 343 -22.77 13.43 1.68
N LEU A 344 -23.40 13.10 0.57
CA LEU A 344 -22.75 13.09 -0.74
C LEU A 344 -22.41 14.50 -1.23
N GLU A 345 -23.28 15.48 -1.02
CA GLU A 345 -23.00 16.90 -1.28
C GLU A 345 -21.81 17.40 -0.45
N GLN A 346 -21.69 16.96 0.79
CA GLN A 346 -20.55 17.30 1.64
C GLN A 346 -19.25 16.66 1.13
N ALA A 347 -19.29 15.39 0.70
CA ALA A 347 -18.13 14.72 0.10
C ALA A 347 -17.64 15.47 -1.16
N ILE A 348 -18.56 15.90 -2.04
CA ILE A 348 -18.22 16.68 -3.24
C ILE A 348 -17.61 18.02 -2.87
N ARG A 349 -18.14 18.70 -1.85
CA ARG A 349 -17.61 20.00 -1.40
C ARG A 349 -16.18 19.90 -0.90
N LEU A 350 -15.85 18.81 -0.22
CA LEU A 350 -14.55 18.60 0.42
C LEU A 350 -13.50 17.97 -0.51
N SER A 351 -13.93 17.26 -1.55
CA SER A 351 -13.01 16.57 -2.48
C SER A 351 -12.30 17.55 -3.43
N SER A 352 -11.00 17.34 -3.61
CA SER A 352 -10.14 18.06 -4.55
C SER A 352 -9.63 17.20 -5.71
N ASP A 353 -9.91 15.89 -5.68
CA ASP A 353 -9.52 14.91 -6.69
C ASP A 353 -10.56 14.89 -7.82
N PHE A 354 -10.11 15.12 -9.06
CA PHE A 354 -10.99 15.22 -10.23
C PHE A 354 -11.75 13.91 -10.53
N ASP A 355 -11.07 12.76 -10.46
CA ASP A 355 -11.67 11.46 -10.73
C ASP A 355 -12.66 11.06 -9.62
N GLN A 356 -12.33 11.40 -8.37
CA GLN A 356 -13.23 11.24 -7.23
C GLN A 356 -14.48 12.10 -7.39
N LEU A 357 -14.32 13.38 -7.74
CA LEU A 357 -15.44 14.31 -7.95
C LEU A 357 -16.40 13.83 -9.03
N ASP A 358 -15.89 13.33 -10.15
CA ASP A 358 -16.74 12.82 -11.24
C ASP A 358 -17.55 11.58 -10.82
N ARG A 359 -16.95 10.67 -10.03
CA ARG A 359 -17.69 9.54 -9.44
C ARG A 359 -18.78 10.01 -8.48
N LEU A 360 -18.45 10.90 -7.54
CA LEU A 360 -19.39 11.40 -6.54
C LEU A 360 -20.56 12.17 -7.18
N ARG A 361 -20.29 12.98 -8.21
CA ARG A 361 -21.33 13.71 -8.96
C ARG A 361 -22.29 12.78 -9.70
N ARG A 362 -21.79 11.69 -10.29
CA ARG A 362 -22.64 10.65 -10.90
C ARG A 362 -23.54 9.98 -9.87
N GLN A 363 -22.98 9.57 -8.72
CA GLN A 363 -23.77 9.00 -7.62
C GLN A 363 -24.89 9.95 -7.16
N LEU A 364 -24.61 11.26 -7.09
CA LEU A 364 -25.61 12.26 -6.70
C LEU A 364 -26.71 12.39 -7.75
N ALA A 365 -26.34 12.43 -9.03
CA ALA A 365 -27.30 12.50 -10.13
C ALA A 365 -28.18 11.24 -10.24
N ASP A 366 -27.66 10.06 -9.91
CA ASP A 366 -28.43 8.81 -9.90
C ASP A 366 -29.41 8.79 -8.71
N LEU A 367 -28.98 9.26 -7.54
CA LEU A 367 -29.85 9.40 -6.36
C LEU A 367 -30.99 10.39 -6.58
N ASP A 368 -30.76 11.42 -7.40
CA ASP A 368 -31.77 12.42 -7.76
C ASP A 368 -32.77 11.90 -8.80
N ARG A 369 -32.34 11.00 -9.68
CA ARG A 369 -33.19 10.35 -10.70
C ARG A 369 -34.07 9.23 -10.14
N GLY A 370 -33.72 8.65 -9.00
CA GLY A 370 -34.49 7.58 -8.34
C GLY A 370 -35.53 8.05 -7.32
N ARG A 371 -35.91 9.33 -7.32
CA ARG A 371 -36.92 9.92 -6.42
C ARG A 371 -38.31 9.98 -7.02
#